data_AF-Q6BN98-F1
#
_entry.id   AF-Q6BN98-F1
#
_cell.length_a   1.000
_cell.length_b   1.000
_cell.length_c   1.000
_cell.angle_alpha   90.00
_cell.angle_beta   90.00
_cell.angle_gamma   90.00
#
_symmetry.space_group_name_H-M   'P 1'
#
loop_
_entity.id
_entity.type
_entity.pdbx_description
1 polymer ?
#
loop_
_entity_poly.entity_id
_entity_poly.type
_entity_poly.pdbx_seq_one_letter_code
_entity_poly.pdbx_strand_id
1 'polypeptide(L)'
;MAHWFKSNFPWKALGVYLLTVFIACFRWGDIPLVLGTFFGIIAFTLYCCITFGIYDSIFNGIIKEILIPEFIDKRPFRETEYVKKDEILQEILHNVNDKVYRRMGFHYGYTTTKTLLSAYELYISNFEKKYLEHYKDIPVEEIQGWDKIMLVAKNIQDEDLNFVFGNVISLDLINKYSTKKPVIVPEDNSNSNQLNKNSCKNNEYELSNMKDTAKVSEMV
;
A
#
# COMPACT_ATOMS: atom_id res chain seq x y z
N MET A 1 -5.28 5.85 8.27
CA MET A 1 -4.51 5.79 9.52
C MET A 1 -4.83 6.94 10.50
N ALA A 2 -4.88 8.21 10.07
CA ALA A 2 -5.13 9.34 10.97
C ALA A 2 -6.46 9.30 11.77
N HIS A 3 -7.52 8.69 11.22
CA HIS A 3 -8.82 8.59 11.91
C HIS A 3 -8.80 7.62 13.11
N TRP A 4 -7.92 6.61 13.11
CA TRP A 4 -7.75 5.66 14.23
C TRP A 4 -7.08 6.33 15.44
N PHE A 5 -6.04 7.13 15.19
CA PHE A 5 -5.34 7.88 16.23
C PHE A 5 -6.29 8.85 16.95
N LYS A 6 -7.26 9.42 16.24
CA LYS A 6 -8.23 10.32 16.86
C LYS A 6 -9.24 9.60 17.77
N SER A 7 -9.60 8.36 17.45
CA SER A 7 -10.67 7.62 18.14
C SER A 7 -10.21 6.80 19.35
N ASN A 8 -9.00 6.21 19.30
CA ASN A 8 -8.51 5.30 20.35
C ASN A 8 -7.45 5.90 21.27
N PHE A 9 -6.95 7.09 20.94
CA PHE A 9 -5.96 7.75 21.77
C PHE A 9 -6.63 8.27 23.05
N PRO A 10 -6.03 8.06 24.24
CA PRO A 10 -6.64 8.39 25.53
C PRO A 10 -6.55 9.90 25.80
N TRP A 11 -7.05 10.73 24.87
CA TRP A 11 -7.09 12.20 24.95
C TRP A 11 -7.69 12.69 26.25
N LYS A 12 -8.68 11.95 26.78
CA LYS A 12 -9.31 12.26 28.08
C LYS A 12 -8.33 12.09 29.24
N ALA A 13 -7.56 11.01 29.27
CA ALA A 13 -6.57 10.78 30.33
C ALA A 13 -5.40 11.78 30.23
N LEU A 14 -4.95 12.08 29.01
CA LEU A 14 -3.93 13.08 28.77
C LEU A 14 -4.40 14.50 29.17
N GLY A 15 -5.66 14.84 28.87
CA GLY A 15 -6.26 16.11 29.29
C GLY A 15 -6.36 16.24 30.81
N VAL A 16 -6.76 15.18 31.52
CA VAL A 16 -6.78 15.16 32.99
C VAL A 16 -5.38 15.29 33.58
N TYR A 17 -4.39 14.59 33.00
CA TYR A 17 -3.00 14.70 33.43
C TYR A 17 -2.46 16.13 33.29
N LEU A 18 -2.63 16.75 32.11
CA LEU A 18 -2.18 18.11 31.84
C LEU A 18 -2.87 19.14 32.75
N LEU A 19 -4.18 18.97 33.00
CA LEU A 19 -4.93 19.87 33.88
C LEU A 19 -4.44 19.79 35.33
N THR A 20 -4.17 18.58 35.82
CA THR A 20 -3.69 18.36 37.20
C THR A 20 -2.31 18.98 37.39
N VAL A 21 -1.44 18.82 36.40
CA VAL A 21 -0.10 19.43 36.34
C VAL A 21 -0.18 20.95 36.33
N PHE A 22 -1.07 21.52 35.50
CA PHE A 22 -1.25 22.97 35.40
C PHE A 22 -1.68 23.59 36.73
N ILE A 23 -2.64 22.95 37.43
CA ILE A 23 -3.11 23.39 38.76
C ILE A 23 -1.97 23.31 39.80
N ALA A 24 -1.14 22.27 39.77
CA ALA A 24 -0.02 22.10 40.68
C ALA A 24 1.08 23.16 40.44
N CYS A 25 1.43 23.43 39.18
CA CYS A 25 2.41 24.46 38.80
C CYS A 25 1.95 25.87 39.21
N PHE A 26 0.67 26.21 39.01
CA PHE A 26 0.14 27.52 39.37
C PHE A 26 0.11 27.75 40.89
N ARG A 27 -0.14 26.70 41.68
CA ARG A 27 -0.18 26.82 43.15
C ARG A 27 1.20 26.91 43.79
N TRP A 28 2.17 26.12 43.34
CA TRP A 28 3.41 25.90 44.11
C TRP A 28 4.69 26.44 43.43
N GLY A 29 4.66 26.83 42.15
CA GLY A 29 5.80 27.51 41.51
C GLY A 29 7.10 26.70 41.43
N ASP A 30 7.03 25.40 41.67
CA ASP A 30 8.18 24.54 41.92
C ASP A 30 8.83 24.02 40.63
N ILE A 31 10.11 24.36 40.43
CA ILE A 31 10.97 23.87 39.33
C ILE A 31 10.98 22.32 39.21
N PRO A 32 10.99 21.54 40.30
CA PRO A 32 10.90 20.08 40.24
C PRO A 32 9.63 19.54 39.57
N LEU A 33 8.50 20.25 39.72
CA LEU A 33 7.23 19.88 39.11
C LEU A 33 7.30 20.03 37.58
N VAL A 34 7.92 21.11 37.09
CA VAL A 34 8.13 21.33 35.65
C VAL A 34 9.02 20.21 35.06
N LEU A 35 10.13 19.88 35.72
CA LEU A 35 11.01 18.79 35.28
C LEU A 35 10.28 17.43 35.26
N GLY A 36 9.53 17.10 36.31
CA GLY A 36 8.76 15.84 36.37
C GLY A 36 7.72 15.71 35.26
N THR A 37 7.12 16.83 34.83
CA THR A 37 6.12 16.84 33.75
C THR A 37 6.75 16.64 32.38
N PHE A 38 7.93 17.20 32.13
CA PHE A 38 8.71 16.90 30.94
C PHE A 38 9.08 15.42 30.85
N PHE A 39 9.56 14.83 31.94
CA PHE A 39 9.83 13.38 31.99
C PHE A 39 8.56 12.55 31.80
N GLY A 40 7.43 12.96 32.38
CA GLY A 40 6.13 12.31 32.20
C GLY A 40 5.65 12.34 30.75
N ILE A 41 5.76 13.47 30.07
CA ILE A 41 5.41 13.61 28.65
C ILE A 41 6.31 12.74 27.78
N ILE A 42 7.62 12.71 28.05
CA ILE A 42 8.58 11.86 27.32
C ILE A 42 8.24 10.38 27.54
N ALA A 43 8.03 9.95 28.78
CA ALA A 43 7.68 8.58 29.11
C ALA A 43 6.33 8.16 28.49
N PHE A 44 5.34 9.06 28.50
CA PHE A 44 4.05 8.83 27.85
C PHE A 44 4.19 8.70 26.33
N THR A 45 4.99 9.57 25.71
CA THR A 45 5.26 9.51 24.27
C THR A 45 5.95 8.19 23.90
N LEU A 46 6.96 7.78 24.67
CA LEU A 46 7.64 6.50 24.48
C LEU A 46 6.67 5.31 24.63
N TYR A 47 5.83 5.34 25.66
CA TYR A 47 4.79 4.33 25.88
C TYR A 47 3.82 4.25 24.69
N CYS A 48 3.35 5.39 24.18
CA CYS A 48 2.50 5.44 22.98
C CYS A 48 3.20 4.89 21.74
N CYS A 49 4.48 5.21 21.52
CA CYS A 49 5.25 4.67 20.39
C CYS A 49 5.40 3.15 20.47
N ILE A 50 5.76 2.62 21.65
CA ILE A 50 5.93 1.17 21.86
C ILE A 50 4.61 0.43 21.65
N THR A 51 3.53 0.91 22.29
CA THR A 51 2.20 0.29 22.14
C THR A 51 1.73 0.35 20.71
N PHE A 52 1.89 1.49 20.02
CA PHE A 52 1.55 1.62 18.61
C PHE A 52 2.33 0.62 17.74
N GLY A 53 3.64 0.48 17.94
CA GLY A 53 4.45 -0.49 17.19
C GLY A 53 4.01 -1.94 17.39
N ILE A 54 3.64 -2.31 18.63
CA ILE A 54 3.10 -3.65 18.92
C ILE A 54 1.76 -3.86 18.21
N TYR A 55 0.84 -2.90 18.30
CA TYR A 55 -0.47 -3.01 17.63
C TYR A 55 -0.34 -3.07 16.11
N ASP A 56 0.56 -2.29 15.52
CA ASP A 56 0.79 -2.29 14.08
C ASP A 56 1.35 -3.64 13.61
N SER A 57 2.29 -4.22 14.37
CA SER A 57 2.84 -5.56 14.09
C SER A 57 1.77 -6.66 14.17
N ILE A 58 0.97 -6.69 15.23
CA ILE A 58 -0.12 -7.66 15.41
C ILE A 58 -1.14 -7.53 14.28
N PHE A 59 -1.50 -6.29 13.96
CA PHE A 59 -2.43 -6.01 12.87
C PHE A 59 -1.90 -6.49 11.52
N ASN A 60 -0.65 -6.17 11.17
CA ASN A 60 -0.04 -6.62 9.93
C ASN A 60 -0.04 -8.15 9.80
N GLY A 61 0.16 -8.87 10.92
CA GLY A 61 0.04 -10.33 10.97
C GLY A 61 -1.39 -10.81 10.69
N ILE A 62 -2.37 -10.31 11.44
CA ILE A 62 -3.78 -10.69 11.32
C ILE A 62 -4.35 -10.33 9.94
N ILE A 63 -4.01 -9.16 9.43
CA ILE A 63 -4.44 -8.72 8.11
C ILE A 63 -3.88 -9.64 7.05
N LYS A 64 -2.59 -9.99 7.11
CA LYS A 64 -1.99 -10.91 6.14
C LYS A 64 -2.74 -12.25 6.13
N GLU A 65 -3.08 -12.78 7.30
CA GLU A 65 -3.85 -14.04 7.45
C GLU A 65 -5.26 -13.98 6.85
N ILE A 66 -5.90 -12.80 6.82
CA ILE A 66 -7.26 -12.62 6.31
C ILE A 66 -7.25 -12.22 4.83
N LEU A 67 -6.33 -11.35 4.44
CA LEU A 67 -6.24 -10.77 3.11
C LEU A 67 -5.85 -11.79 2.05
N ILE A 68 -4.81 -12.59 2.32
CA ILE A 68 -4.28 -13.53 1.32
C ILE A 68 -5.32 -14.58 0.91
N PRO A 69 -6.06 -15.22 1.84
CA PRO A 69 -7.11 -16.17 1.47
C PRO A 69 -8.27 -15.54 0.69
N GLU A 70 -8.67 -14.30 1.02
CA GLU A 70 -9.73 -13.61 0.28
C GLU A 70 -9.33 -13.36 -1.18
N PHE A 71 -8.06 -12.98 -1.42
CA PHE A 71 -7.54 -12.81 -2.78
C PHE A 71 -7.41 -14.13 -3.55
N ILE A 72 -7.05 -15.22 -2.86
CA ILE A 72 -7.02 -16.57 -3.44
C ILE A 72 -8.42 -17.01 -3.86
N ASP A 73 -9.43 -16.79 -3.01
CA ASP A 73 -10.80 -17.27 -3.23
C ASP A 73 -11.50 -16.48 -4.35
N LYS A 74 -11.38 -15.14 -4.31
CA LYS A 74 -12.11 -14.24 -5.20
C LYS A 74 -11.40 -13.94 -6.52
N ARG A 75 -10.10 -14.24 -6.63
CA ARG A 75 -9.26 -14.09 -7.85
C ARG A 75 -9.51 -12.78 -8.63
N PRO A 76 -9.34 -11.60 -8.01
CA PRO A 76 -9.62 -10.32 -8.68
C PRO A 76 -8.72 -10.04 -9.90
N PHE A 77 -7.61 -10.77 -10.05
CA PHE A 77 -6.68 -10.61 -11.17
C PHE A 77 -7.13 -11.35 -12.43
N ARG A 78 -8.07 -12.29 -12.33
CA ARG A 78 -8.59 -13.05 -13.47
C ARG A 78 -9.52 -12.22 -14.35
N GLU A 79 -10.20 -11.23 -13.75
CA GLU A 79 -11.18 -10.40 -14.42
C GLU A 79 -10.53 -9.37 -15.33
N THR A 80 -10.94 -9.38 -16.61
CA THR A 80 -10.49 -8.42 -17.63
C THR A 80 -11.33 -7.14 -17.63
N GLU A 81 -12.59 -7.23 -17.23
CA GLU A 81 -13.50 -6.08 -17.13
C GLU A 81 -13.21 -5.26 -15.87
N TYR A 82 -12.87 -3.98 -16.05
CA TYR A 82 -12.50 -3.08 -14.96
C TYR A 82 -13.60 -2.94 -13.89
N VAL A 83 -14.88 -2.85 -14.31
CA VAL A 83 -16.01 -2.65 -13.39
C VAL A 83 -16.20 -3.87 -12.48
N LYS A 84 -16.21 -5.07 -13.04
CA LYS A 84 -16.30 -6.33 -12.28
C LYS A 84 -15.12 -6.50 -11.32
N LYS A 85 -13.92 -6.15 -11.79
CA LYS A 85 -12.72 -6.18 -10.94
C LYS A 85 -12.85 -5.24 -9.74
N ASP A 86 -13.35 -4.01 -9.94
CA ASP A 86 -13.55 -3.07 -8.83
C ASP A 86 -14.64 -3.57 -7.86
N GLU A 87 -15.74 -4.13 -8.37
CA GLU A 87 -16.79 -4.76 -7.53
C GLU A 87 -16.23 -5.87 -6.64
N ILE A 88 -15.41 -6.77 -7.19
CA ILE A 88 -14.75 -7.83 -6.42
C ILE A 88 -13.79 -7.22 -5.38
N LEU A 89 -13.01 -6.21 -5.75
CA LEU A 89 -12.10 -5.55 -4.82
C LEU A 89 -12.85 -4.84 -3.68
N GLN A 90 -14.01 -4.25 -3.94
CA GLN A 90 -14.86 -3.66 -2.91
C GLN A 90 -15.46 -4.74 -1.99
N GLU A 91 -15.85 -5.89 -2.54
CA GLU A 91 -16.31 -7.03 -1.77
C GLU A 91 -15.21 -7.53 -0.83
N ILE A 92 -13.99 -7.74 -1.35
CA ILE A 92 -12.83 -8.15 -0.55
C ILE A 92 -12.53 -7.09 0.52
N LEU A 93 -12.55 -5.80 0.16
CA LEU A 93 -12.32 -4.71 1.12
C LEU A 93 -13.30 -4.78 2.29
N HIS A 94 -14.59 -4.97 1.99
CA HIS A 94 -15.62 -5.09 3.00
C HIS A 94 -15.41 -6.33 3.89
N ASN A 95 -15.19 -7.50 3.28
CA ASN A 95 -15.00 -8.77 4.00
C ASN A 95 -13.76 -8.77 4.88
N VAL A 96 -12.63 -8.28 4.36
CA VAL A 96 -11.38 -8.16 5.12
C VAL A 96 -11.59 -7.23 6.32
N ASN A 97 -12.18 -6.05 6.10
CA ASN A 97 -12.43 -5.10 7.19
C ASN A 97 -13.39 -5.66 8.26
N ASP A 98 -14.45 -6.37 7.87
CA ASP A 98 -15.37 -7.01 8.83
C ASP A 98 -14.68 -8.11 9.63
N LYS A 99 -13.91 -8.99 8.97
CA LYS A 99 -13.17 -10.06 9.65
C LYS A 99 -12.10 -9.51 10.60
N VAL A 100 -11.40 -8.45 10.20
CA VAL A 100 -10.41 -7.78 11.05
C VAL A 100 -11.08 -7.12 12.24
N TYR A 101 -12.20 -6.43 12.03
CA TYR A 101 -13.00 -5.85 13.12
C TYR A 101 -13.43 -6.92 14.13
N ARG A 102 -13.95 -8.07 13.67
CA ARG A 102 -14.35 -9.17 14.54
C ARG A 102 -13.19 -9.75 15.36
N ARG A 103 -11.98 -9.78 14.79
CA ARG A 103 -10.80 -10.38 15.45
C ARG A 103 -10.07 -9.41 16.39
N MET A 104 -10.04 -8.12 16.04
CA MET A 104 -9.37 -7.09 16.82
C MET A 104 -10.29 -6.40 17.83
N GLY A 105 -11.61 -6.40 17.59
CA GLY A 105 -12.60 -5.72 18.43
C GLY A 105 -12.67 -4.20 18.21
N PHE A 106 -11.94 -3.66 17.24
CA PHE A 106 -11.96 -2.22 16.92
C PHE A 106 -11.86 -2.00 15.40
N HIS A 107 -12.43 -0.88 14.92
CA HIS A 107 -12.48 -0.54 13.49
C HIS A 107 -11.09 -0.15 12.99
N TYR A 108 -10.32 -1.17 12.60
CA TYR A 108 -9.01 -1.03 11.99
C TYR A 108 -8.99 -1.86 10.71
N GLY A 109 -8.57 -1.24 9.60
CA GLY A 109 -8.72 -1.84 8.29
C GLY A 109 -8.31 -0.87 7.17
N TYR A 110 -8.52 -1.30 5.93
CA TYR A 110 -8.20 -0.54 4.75
C TYR A 110 -9.28 0.52 4.46
N THR A 111 -8.85 1.69 4.00
CA THR A 111 -9.78 2.77 3.64
C THR A 111 -10.21 2.71 2.17
N THR A 112 -9.40 2.09 1.31
CA THR A 112 -9.62 2.04 -0.13
C THR A 112 -9.17 0.71 -0.71
N THR A 113 -9.75 0.32 -1.85
CA THR A 113 -9.31 -0.84 -2.65
C THR A 113 -7.86 -0.69 -3.12
N LYS A 114 -7.39 0.54 -3.38
CA LYS A 114 -5.98 0.80 -3.71
C LYS A 114 -5.04 0.42 -2.57
N THR A 115 -5.33 0.88 -1.34
CA THR A 115 -4.50 0.54 -0.17
C THR A 115 -4.50 -0.95 0.15
N LEU A 116 -5.64 -1.61 -0.08
CA LEU A 116 -5.80 -3.05 0.05
C LEU A 116 -4.91 -3.79 -0.96
N LEU A 117 -5.00 -3.41 -2.23
CA LEU A 117 -4.22 -3.99 -3.32
C LEU A 117 -2.72 -3.80 -3.13
N SER A 118 -2.29 -2.58 -2.79
CA SER A 118 -0.86 -2.30 -2.53
C SER A 118 -0.31 -3.12 -1.37
N ALA A 119 -1.12 -3.39 -0.34
CA ALA A 119 -0.69 -4.26 0.76
C ALA A 119 -0.58 -5.73 0.33
N TYR A 120 -1.54 -6.22 -0.47
CA TYR A 120 -1.47 -7.56 -1.05
C TYR A 120 -0.20 -7.73 -1.91
N GLU A 121 0.05 -6.79 -2.83
CA GLU A 121 1.24 -6.78 -3.68
C GLU A 121 2.55 -6.74 -2.87
N LEU A 122 2.59 -5.93 -1.81
CA LEU A 122 3.72 -5.89 -0.88
C LEU A 122 3.96 -7.25 -0.20
N TYR A 123 2.91 -7.94 0.26
CA TYR A 123 3.05 -9.26 0.88
C TYR A 123 3.54 -10.31 -0.10
N ILE A 124 3.05 -10.28 -1.34
CA ILE A 124 3.48 -11.18 -2.40
C ILE A 124 4.94 -10.90 -2.78
N SER A 125 5.34 -9.64 -2.98
CA SER A 125 6.73 -9.28 -3.30
C SER A 125 7.69 -9.65 -2.17
N ASN A 126 7.31 -9.41 -0.91
CA ASN A 126 8.12 -9.83 0.24
C ASN A 126 8.27 -11.34 0.30
N PHE A 127 7.22 -12.09 -0.02
CA PHE A 127 7.30 -13.55 -0.11
C PHE A 127 8.18 -13.99 -1.29
N GLU A 128 8.09 -13.37 -2.46
CA GLU A 128 8.92 -13.70 -3.62
C GLU A 128 10.41 -13.51 -3.31
N LYS A 129 10.78 -12.42 -2.64
CA LYS A 129 12.15 -12.21 -2.16
C LYS A 129 12.57 -13.33 -1.20
N LYS A 130 11.74 -13.64 -0.19
CA LYS A 130 11.99 -14.72 0.76
C LYS A 130 12.12 -16.08 0.06
N TYR A 131 11.31 -16.32 -0.97
CA TYR A 131 11.31 -17.54 -1.76
C TYR A 131 12.62 -17.74 -2.50
N LEU A 132 13.10 -16.69 -3.18
CA LEU A 132 14.37 -16.72 -3.90
C LEU A 132 15.57 -16.90 -2.98
N GLU A 133 15.53 -16.34 -1.77
CA GLU A 133 16.62 -16.43 -0.80
C GLU A 133 16.67 -17.78 -0.07
N HIS A 134 15.52 -18.39 0.23
CA HIS A 134 15.45 -19.53 1.14
C HIS A 134 14.93 -20.83 0.52
N TYR A 135 14.14 -20.76 -0.55
CA TYR A 135 13.41 -21.92 -1.09
C TYR A 135 13.73 -22.25 -2.55
N LYS A 136 14.60 -21.47 -3.20
CA LYS A 136 14.92 -21.62 -4.64
C LYS A 136 15.33 -23.05 -5.03
N ASP A 137 16.08 -23.74 -4.16
CA ASP A 137 16.62 -25.07 -4.40
C ASP A 137 15.89 -26.16 -3.60
N ILE A 138 14.79 -25.81 -2.93
CA ILE A 138 14.00 -26.71 -2.08
C ILE A 138 12.78 -27.19 -2.86
N PRO A 139 12.44 -28.49 -2.84
CA PRO A 139 11.24 -28.98 -3.49
C PRO A 139 9.97 -28.38 -2.85
N VAL A 140 8.96 -28.10 -3.68
CA VAL A 140 7.73 -27.41 -3.26
C VAL A 140 6.96 -28.20 -2.19
N GLU A 141 7.12 -29.52 -2.16
CA GLU A 141 6.54 -30.45 -1.20
C GLU A 141 7.05 -30.22 0.24
N GLU A 142 8.29 -29.77 0.38
CA GLU A 142 8.93 -29.50 1.68
C GLU A 142 8.53 -28.14 2.27
N ILE A 143 7.97 -27.24 1.46
CA ILE A 143 7.42 -25.98 1.94
C ILE A 143 6.11 -26.26 2.69
N GLN A 144 5.99 -25.80 3.93
CA GLN A 144 4.85 -26.06 4.80
C GLN A 144 4.32 -24.78 5.47
N GLY A 145 3.13 -24.90 6.08
CA GLY A 145 2.51 -23.83 6.84
C GLY A 145 2.13 -22.61 6.01
N TRP A 146 2.31 -21.41 6.58
CA TRP A 146 1.90 -20.16 5.95
C TRP A 146 2.68 -19.84 4.66
N ASP A 147 3.94 -20.30 4.56
CA ASP A 147 4.74 -20.11 3.35
C ASP A 147 4.18 -20.92 2.17
N LYS A 148 3.55 -22.08 2.42
CA LYS A 148 2.81 -22.81 1.38
C LYS A 148 1.62 -22.01 0.86
N ILE A 149 0.87 -21.37 1.75
CA ILE A 149 -0.30 -20.56 1.39
C ILE A 149 0.13 -19.34 0.56
N MET A 150 1.23 -18.69 0.95
CA MET A 150 1.80 -17.59 0.17
C MET A 150 2.27 -18.04 -1.23
N LEU A 151 2.87 -19.24 -1.33
CA LEU A 151 3.26 -19.81 -2.62
C LEU A 151 2.03 -20.05 -3.52
N VAL A 152 0.96 -20.60 -2.95
CA VAL A 152 -0.31 -20.79 -3.68
C VAL A 152 -0.87 -19.45 -4.14
N ALA A 153 -0.87 -18.42 -3.30
CA ALA A 153 -1.31 -17.07 -3.65
C ALA A 153 -0.52 -16.50 -4.84
N LYS A 154 0.82 -16.62 -4.80
CA LYS A 154 1.71 -16.17 -5.88
C LYS A 154 1.39 -16.91 -7.18
N ASN A 155 1.27 -18.23 -7.14
CA ASN A 155 1.03 -19.04 -8.32
C ASN A 155 -0.32 -18.72 -8.96
N ILE A 156 -1.38 -18.54 -8.16
CA ILE A 156 -2.71 -18.14 -8.65
C ILE A 156 -2.65 -16.75 -9.28
N GLN A 157 -1.97 -15.80 -8.65
CA GLN A 157 -1.80 -14.46 -9.22
C GLN A 157 -1.06 -14.51 -10.56
N ASP A 158 0.01 -15.29 -10.67
CA ASP A 158 0.75 -15.43 -11.92
C ASP A 158 -0.09 -16.09 -13.01
N GLU A 159 -0.86 -17.13 -12.67
CA GLU A 159 -1.82 -17.77 -13.57
C GLU A 159 -2.88 -16.76 -14.07
N ASP A 160 -3.48 -16.00 -13.17
CA ASP A 160 -4.48 -14.98 -13.48
C ASP A 160 -3.93 -13.89 -14.40
N LEU A 161 -2.75 -13.36 -14.08
CA LEU A 161 -2.10 -12.33 -14.91
C LEU A 161 -1.75 -12.89 -16.29
N ASN A 162 -1.24 -14.11 -16.37
CA ASN A 162 -0.93 -14.76 -17.65
C ASN A 162 -2.19 -14.98 -18.49
N PHE A 163 -3.31 -15.36 -17.87
CA PHE A 163 -4.61 -15.48 -18.55
C PHE A 163 -5.06 -14.13 -19.11
N VAL A 164 -4.99 -13.06 -18.32
CA VAL A 164 -5.35 -11.71 -18.78
C VAL A 164 -4.43 -11.25 -19.89
N PHE A 165 -3.11 -11.44 -19.78
CA PHE A 165 -2.16 -11.08 -20.82
C PHE A 165 -2.43 -11.81 -22.13
N GLY A 166 -2.73 -13.11 -22.08
CA GLY A 166 -3.07 -13.90 -23.27
C GLY A 166 -4.36 -13.46 -23.97
N ASN A 167 -5.31 -12.88 -23.23
CA ASN A 167 -6.60 -12.45 -23.77
C ASN A 167 -6.66 -10.98 -24.16
N VAL A 168 -5.86 -10.13 -23.53
CA VAL A 168 -5.93 -8.66 -23.71
C VAL A 168 -4.78 -8.13 -24.55
N ILE A 169 -3.59 -8.74 -24.49
CA ILE A 169 -2.42 -8.28 -25.23
C ILE A 169 -2.24 -9.14 -26.49
N SER A 170 -2.03 -8.48 -27.63
CA SER A 170 -1.74 -9.20 -28.86
C SER A 170 -0.44 -10.00 -28.77
N LEU A 171 -0.44 -11.19 -29.38
CA LEU A 171 0.74 -12.06 -29.42
C LEU A 171 1.98 -11.35 -29.99
N ASP A 172 1.78 -10.43 -30.94
CA ASP A 172 2.84 -9.61 -31.53
C ASP A 172 3.51 -8.68 -30.50
N LEU A 173 2.73 -8.06 -29.63
CA LEU A 173 3.25 -7.22 -28.55
C LEU A 173 3.98 -8.08 -27.50
N ILE A 174 3.42 -9.22 -27.13
CA ILE A 174 4.06 -10.17 -26.21
C ILE A 174 5.42 -10.59 -26.77
N ASN A 175 5.50 -11.03 -28.02
CA ASN A 175 6.74 -11.48 -28.65
C ASN A 175 7.78 -10.34 -28.77
N LYS A 176 7.33 -9.12 -29.04
CA LYS A 176 8.20 -7.95 -29.20
C LYS A 176 8.82 -7.46 -27.90
N TYR A 177 8.12 -7.59 -26.77
CA TYR A 177 8.54 -7.00 -25.50
C TYR A 177 8.91 -8.03 -24.41
N SER A 178 8.50 -9.29 -24.51
CA SER A 178 8.85 -10.34 -23.51
C SER A 178 10.31 -10.76 -23.55
N THR A 179 10.94 -10.73 -24.73
CA THR A 179 12.32 -11.16 -24.95
C THR A 179 13.33 -10.01 -24.81
N LYS A 180 12.85 -8.76 -24.74
CA LYS A 180 13.70 -7.60 -24.56
C LYS A 180 14.12 -7.50 -23.10
N LYS A 181 15.39 -7.77 -22.82
CA LYS A 181 15.98 -7.43 -21.52
C LYS A 181 15.79 -5.92 -21.27
N PRO A 182 15.36 -5.51 -20.07
CA PRO A 182 15.25 -4.10 -19.74
C PRO A 182 16.61 -3.45 -19.98
N VAL A 183 16.62 -2.38 -20.78
CA VAL A 183 17.83 -1.57 -20.96
C VAL A 183 18.02 -0.81 -19.66
N ILE A 184 18.86 -1.36 -18.78
CA ILE A 184 19.37 -0.62 -17.63
C ILE A 184 20.37 0.36 -18.24
N VAL A 185 19.90 1.58 -18.51
CA VAL A 185 20.79 2.71 -18.80
C VAL A 185 21.59 2.90 -17.51
N PRO A 186 22.93 2.71 -17.51
CA PRO A 186 23.74 3.06 -16.36
C PRO A 186 23.43 4.51 -16.00
N GLU A 187 23.13 4.76 -14.74
CA GLU A 187 23.00 6.11 -14.22
C GLU A 187 24.41 6.73 -14.27
N ASP A 188 24.79 7.21 -15.45
CA ASP A 188 26.00 8.01 -15.61
C ASP A 188 25.77 9.27 -14.78
N ASN A 189 26.51 9.32 -13.67
CA ASN A 189 26.77 10.53 -12.90
C ASN A 189 27.41 11.59 -13.81
N SER A 190 26.62 12.24 -14.66
CA SER A 190 26.94 13.55 -15.20
C SER A 190 25.70 14.23 -15.80
N ASN A 191 25.33 15.35 -15.18
CA ASN A 191 24.52 16.44 -15.72
C ASN A 191 23.03 16.18 -15.98
N SER A 192 22.31 15.96 -14.89
CA SER A 192 20.94 16.44 -14.68
C SER A 192 20.85 17.97 -14.85
N ASN A 193 20.86 18.51 -16.08
CA ASN A 193 20.41 19.89 -16.32
C ASN A 193 20.04 20.27 -17.78
N GLN A 194 19.90 19.34 -18.73
CA GLN A 194 19.49 19.72 -20.10
C GLN A 194 18.30 18.98 -20.72
N LEU A 195 17.74 17.94 -20.09
CA LEU A 195 16.59 17.23 -20.69
C LEU A 195 15.21 17.80 -20.33
N ASN A 196 15.13 18.91 -19.59
CA ASN A 196 13.86 19.53 -19.17
C ASN A 196 13.45 20.78 -20.00
N LYS A 197 14.08 21.02 -21.16
CA LYS A 197 13.72 22.14 -22.06
C LYS A 197 13.07 21.74 -23.39
N ASN A 198 13.10 20.47 -23.77
CA ASN A 198 12.59 20.04 -25.08
C ASN A 198 11.22 19.35 -25.01
N SER A 199 10.73 18.96 -23.83
CA SER A 199 9.40 18.34 -23.71
C SER A 199 8.24 19.35 -23.60
N CYS A 200 8.51 20.62 -23.28
CA CYS A 200 7.47 21.67 -23.25
C CYS A 200 7.29 22.42 -24.59
N LYS A 201 8.20 22.28 -25.56
CA LYS A 201 8.06 22.94 -26.87
C LYS A 201 7.27 22.15 -27.91
N ASN A 202 7.12 20.84 -27.74
CA ASN A 202 6.42 20.01 -28.73
C ASN A 202 4.89 20.08 -28.60
N ASN A 203 4.36 20.50 -27.46
CA ASN A 203 2.91 20.62 -27.26
C ASN A 203 2.31 21.93 -27.80
N GLU A 204 3.16 22.90 -28.20
CA GLU A 204 2.68 24.19 -28.72
C GLU A 204 2.52 24.19 -30.26
N TYR A 205 3.22 23.28 -30.97
CA TYR A 205 3.10 23.13 -32.44
C TYR A 205 1.97 22.19 -32.87
N GLU A 206 1.52 21.26 -32.02
CA GLU A 206 0.36 20.41 -32.35
C GLU A 206 -0.98 21.12 -32.11
N LEU A 207 -1.03 22.11 -31.20
CA LEU A 207 -2.25 22.86 -30.93
C LEU A 207 -2.54 23.97 -31.95
N SER A 208 -1.53 24.45 -32.69
CA SER A 208 -1.73 25.42 -33.79
C SER A 208 -2.23 24.74 -35.07
N ASN A 209 -1.75 23.54 -35.38
CA ASN A 209 -2.16 22.81 -36.59
C ASN A 209 -3.60 22.23 -36.53
N MET A 210 -4.19 22.10 -35.35
CA MET A 210 -5.60 21.72 -35.20
C MET A 210 -6.60 22.88 -35.37
N LYS A 211 -6.16 24.15 -35.27
CA LYS A 211 -7.04 25.31 -35.49
C LYS A 211 -7.23 25.65 -36.96
N ASP A 212 -6.24 25.35 -37.81
CA ASP A 212 -6.32 25.66 -39.24
C ASP A 212 -7.07 24.58 -40.04
N THR A 213 -7.18 23.35 -39.53
CA THR A 213 -7.97 22.28 -40.15
C THR A 213 -9.46 22.36 -39.81
N ALA A 214 -9.85 22.97 -38.69
CA ALA A 214 -11.26 23.20 -38.36
C ALA A 214 -11.93 24.30 -39.21
N LYS A 215 -11.15 25.19 -39.84
CA LYS A 215 -11.70 26.30 -40.63
C LYS A 215 -11.97 25.97 -42.10
N VAL A 216 -11.50 24.83 -42.59
CA VAL A 216 -11.69 24.39 -44.00
C VAL A 216 -12.96 23.52 -44.16
N SER A 217 -13.51 23.00 -43.06
CA SER A 217 -14.74 22.18 -43.06
C SER A 217 -16.05 22.99 -43.00
N GLU A 218 -16.00 24.32 -42.91
CA GLU A 218 -17.18 25.20 -42.90
C GLU A 218 -17.42 25.94 -44.23
N MET A 219 -16.67 25.61 -45.30
CA MET A 219 -16.83 26.22 -46.63
C MET A 219 -16.96 25.21 -47.78
N VAL A 220 -17.59 24.05 -47.54
CA VAL A 220 -18.10 23.16 -48.59
C VAL A 220 -19.53 22.76 -48.28
#